data_AF-A0A1F3KMH3-F1
#
_entry.id   AF-A0A1F3KMH3-F1
#
_cell.length_a   1.000
_cell.length_b   1.000
_cell.length_c   1.000
_cell.angle_alpha   90.00
_cell.angle_beta   90.00
_cell.angle_gamma   90.00
#
_symmetry.space_group_name_H-M   'P 1'
#
loop_
_entity.id
_entity.type
_entity.pdbx_description
1 polymer ?
#
loop_
_entity_poly.entity_id
_entity_poly.type
_entity_poly.pdbx_seq_one_letter_code
_entity_poly.pdbx_strand_id
1 'polypeptide(L)'
;MYAGGHLLTSALAGTKIWRKADLTFPTTIALMLAANVIDFDHLLRYKFDDGTANSLSLHWLHVNSGVIFLGLFALALLVPRWRSRALVLGTGLALHFSMDALAYVFNYNILILGGIDGVMLIVLLVVSFRSKLPVNRWQLALFYVVSWVFVNAVQAGLHFVGNYKPEENGWIYSLSPAMLGVAALLFYLLFRKQASRKVE
;
A
#
# COMPACT_ATOMS: atom_id res chain seq x y z
N MET A 1 2.07 -13.05 -2.93
CA MET A 1 2.47 -11.70 -2.48
C MET A 1 2.25 -10.70 -3.60
N TYR A 2 1.33 -9.73 -3.44
CA TYR A 2 0.82 -8.85 -4.51
C TYR A 2 0.98 -7.36 -4.17
N ALA A 3 2.13 -6.77 -4.44
CA ALA A 3 2.45 -5.41 -3.95
C ALA A 3 1.94 -4.25 -4.83
N GLY A 4 1.70 -4.47 -6.12
CA GLY A 4 1.26 -3.42 -7.05
C GLY A 4 -0.10 -2.82 -6.69
N GLY A 5 -1.10 -3.66 -6.45
CA GLY A 5 -2.45 -3.20 -6.08
C GLY A 5 -2.48 -2.49 -4.73
N HIS A 6 -1.70 -2.95 -3.75
CA HIS A 6 -1.53 -2.28 -2.46
C HIS A 6 -0.98 -0.85 -2.62
N LEU A 7 0.04 -0.67 -3.47
CA LEU A 7 0.61 0.64 -3.77
C LEU A 7 -0.42 1.57 -4.43
N LEU A 8 -1.08 1.07 -5.48
CA LEU A 8 -1.97 1.88 -6.32
C LEU A 8 -3.27 2.26 -5.58
N THR A 9 -3.88 1.34 -4.83
CA THR A 9 -5.09 1.64 -4.03
C THR A 9 -4.80 2.69 -2.97
N SER A 10 -3.71 2.50 -2.22
CA SER A 10 -3.26 3.41 -1.16
C SER A 10 -2.99 4.82 -1.71
N ALA A 11 -2.28 4.90 -2.84
CA ALA A 11 -1.98 6.16 -3.51
C ALA A 11 -3.25 6.85 -4.03
N LEU A 12 -4.17 6.11 -4.64
CA LEU A 12 -5.43 6.63 -5.17
C LEU A 12 -6.32 7.17 -4.06
N ALA A 13 -6.53 6.39 -3.01
CA ALA A 13 -7.33 6.80 -1.86
C ALA A 13 -6.73 8.03 -1.18
N GLY A 14 -5.43 8.01 -0.87
CA GLY A 14 -4.76 9.16 -0.27
C GLY A 14 -4.84 10.42 -1.17
N THR A 15 -4.79 10.27 -2.49
CA THR A 15 -4.91 11.38 -3.44
C THR A 15 -6.30 12.02 -3.42
N LYS A 16 -7.33 11.24 -3.06
CA LYS A 16 -8.71 11.73 -2.91
C LYS A 16 -9.01 12.31 -1.53
N ILE A 17 -8.55 11.64 -0.47
CA ILE A 17 -9.01 11.97 0.89
C ILE A 17 -8.15 12.99 1.63
N TRP A 18 -6.93 13.31 1.15
CA TRP A 18 -5.99 14.16 1.90
C TRP A 18 -6.57 15.49 2.36
N ARG A 19 -7.44 16.12 1.56
CA ARG A 19 -8.11 17.40 1.93
C ARG A 19 -9.05 17.26 3.12
N LYS A 20 -9.60 16.07 3.32
CA LYS A 20 -10.53 15.73 4.40
C LYS A 20 -9.82 15.19 5.64
N ALA A 21 -8.57 14.76 5.47
CA ALA A 21 -7.81 14.13 6.53
C ALA A 21 -7.17 15.12 7.51
N ASP A 22 -7.23 16.45 7.32
CA ASP A 22 -6.48 17.41 8.16
C ASP A 22 -4.97 17.06 8.29
N LEU A 23 -4.42 16.50 7.20
CA LEU A 23 -3.02 16.15 7.08
C LEU A 23 -2.49 16.75 5.78
N THR A 24 -1.17 16.94 5.72
CA THR A 24 -0.54 17.32 4.45
C THR A 24 -0.68 16.20 3.43
N PHE A 25 -0.71 16.55 2.15
CA PHE A 25 -0.79 15.58 1.05
C PHE A 25 0.28 14.46 1.15
N PRO A 26 1.57 14.77 1.40
CA PRO A 26 2.62 13.76 1.54
C PRO A 26 2.41 12.86 2.76
N THR A 27 1.95 13.42 3.88
CA THR A 27 1.70 12.63 5.10
C THR A 27 0.55 11.66 4.89
N THR A 28 -0.53 12.09 4.23
CA THR A 28 -1.70 11.23 3.97
C THR A 28 -1.30 10.02 3.13
N ILE A 29 -0.62 10.26 2.00
CA ILE A 29 -0.20 9.19 1.09
C ILE A 29 0.82 8.28 1.76
N ALA A 30 1.82 8.85 2.46
CA ALA A 30 2.84 8.05 3.12
C ALA A 30 2.25 7.14 4.20
N LEU A 31 1.27 7.61 4.99
CA LEU A 31 0.57 6.76 5.96
C LEU A 31 -0.25 5.66 5.29
N MET A 32 -0.95 5.97 4.19
CA MET A 32 -1.67 4.96 3.41
C MET A 32 -0.74 3.87 2.89
N LEU A 33 0.40 4.24 2.32
CA LEU A 33 1.40 3.29 1.83
C LEU A 33 2.03 2.50 2.99
N ALA A 34 2.36 3.17 4.10
CA ALA A 34 2.96 2.54 5.27
C ALA A 34 2.03 1.53 5.96
N ALA A 35 0.71 1.62 5.78
CA ALA A 35 -0.22 0.62 6.31
C ALA A 35 0.08 -0.79 5.77
N ASN A 36 0.55 -0.89 4.52
CA ASN A 36 0.89 -2.17 3.89
C ASN A 36 2.17 -2.82 4.46
N VAL A 37 2.88 -2.15 5.37
CA VAL A 37 4.00 -2.73 6.12
C VAL A 37 3.52 -3.85 7.05
N ILE A 38 2.21 -3.94 7.31
CA ILE A 38 1.59 -5.03 8.07
C ILE A 38 1.93 -6.42 7.52
N ASP A 39 2.18 -6.53 6.20
CA ASP A 39 2.65 -7.74 5.52
C ASP A 39 3.92 -8.36 6.12
N PHE A 40 4.67 -7.64 6.95
CA PHE A 40 5.80 -8.25 7.67
C PHE A 40 5.37 -9.43 8.55
N ASP A 41 4.09 -9.56 8.91
CA ASP A 41 3.59 -10.71 9.65
C ASP A 41 3.60 -12.02 8.86
N HIS A 42 3.71 -11.96 7.53
CA HIS A 42 3.96 -13.13 6.70
C HIS A 42 5.22 -13.88 7.15
N LEU A 43 6.25 -13.17 7.62
CA LEU A 43 7.48 -13.79 8.14
C LEU A 43 7.26 -14.62 9.40
N LEU A 44 6.25 -14.28 10.21
CA LEU A 44 6.01 -14.95 11.49
C LEU A 44 5.52 -16.39 11.29
N ARG A 45 4.90 -16.68 10.14
CA ARG A 45 4.25 -17.98 9.84
C ARG A 45 4.38 -18.41 8.38
N TYR A 46 5.43 -17.99 7.69
CA TYR A 46 5.60 -18.21 6.25
C TYR A 46 5.54 -19.69 5.82
N LYS A 47 5.93 -20.63 6.70
CA LYS A 47 5.89 -22.07 6.42
C LYS A 47 4.47 -22.65 6.26
N PHE A 48 3.44 -21.91 6.68
CA PHE A 48 2.03 -22.30 6.52
C PHE A 48 1.40 -21.75 5.24
N ASP A 49 2.13 -20.90 4.51
CA ASP A 49 1.67 -20.28 3.28
C ASP A 49 2.29 -21.03 2.10
N ASP A 50 1.49 -21.86 1.44
CA ASP A 50 1.86 -22.65 0.27
C ASP A 50 1.62 -21.89 -1.06
N GLY A 51 1.38 -20.57 -0.97
CA GLY A 51 1.06 -19.72 -2.11
C GLY A 51 -0.36 -19.86 -2.63
N THR A 52 -1.18 -20.76 -2.06
CA THR A 52 -2.61 -20.92 -2.40
C THR A 52 -3.54 -20.45 -1.30
N ALA A 53 -3.02 -20.33 -0.08
CA ALA A 53 -3.80 -19.95 1.08
C ALA A 53 -4.08 -18.44 1.14
N ASN A 54 -5.24 -18.09 1.70
CA ASN A 54 -5.65 -16.71 1.85
C ASN A 54 -4.85 -16.04 2.98
N SER A 55 -4.12 -14.97 2.66
CA SER A 55 -3.37 -14.14 3.62
C SER A 55 -4.18 -13.76 4.86
N LEU A 56 -5.48 -13.47 4.68
CA LEU A 56 -6.41 -13.06 5.74
C LEU A 56 -6.68 -14.14 6.79
N SER A 57 -6.44 -15.40 6.46
CA SER A 57 -6.71 -16.55 7.33
C SER A 57 -5.46 -17.14 7.99
N LEU A 58 -4.28 -16.78 7.51
CA LEU A 58 -3.02 -17.39 7.95
C LEU A 58 -2.15 -16.45 8.79
N HIS A 59 -2.12 -15.16 8.45
CA HIS A 59 -1.15 -14.25 9.03
C HIS A 59 -1.68 -13.57 10.28
N TRP A 60 -0.83 -13.50 11.29
CA TRP A 60 -1.26 -13.23 12.66
C TRP A 60 -1.87 -11.84 12.83
N LEU A 61 -1.30 -10.81 12.19
CA LEU A 61 -1.84 -9.45 12.25
C LEU A 61 -3.11 -9.32 11.40
N HIS A 62 -3.22 -10.06 10.30
CA HIS A 62 -4.41 -10.11 9.45
C HIS A 62 -5.61 -10.72 10.19
N VAL A 63 -5.41 -11.89 10.81
CA VAL A 63 -6.43 -12.58 11.62
C VAL A 63 -6.85 -11.73 12.82
N ASN A 64 -5.93 -10.99 13.42
CA ASN A 64 -6.19 -10.12 14.57
C ASN A 64 -6.46 -8.66 14.17
N SER A 65 -6.82 -8.40 12.91
CA SER A 65 -7.06 -7.06 12.39
C SER A 65 -8.09 -6.28 13.20
N GLY A 66 -9.10 -6.95 13.77
CA GLY A 66 -10.08 -6.32 14.67
C GLY A 66 -9.45 -5.63 15.90
N VAL A 67 -8.41 -6.23 16.49
CA VAL A 67 -7.66 -5.63 17.61
C VAL A 67 -6.88 -4.41 17.14
N ILE A 68 -6.28 -4.48 15.96
CA ILE A 68 -5.54 -3.36 15.35
C ILE A 68 -6.49 -2.19 15.07
N PHE A 69 -7.65 -2.47 14.46
CA PHE A 69 -8.68 -1.45 14.19
C PHE A 69 -9.22 -0.84 15.48
N LEU A 70 -9.48 -1.64 16.51
CA LEU A 70 -9.88 -1.13 17.82
C LEU A 70 -8.82 -0.21 18.41
N GLY A 71 -7.54 -0.59 18.34
CA GLY A 71 -6.42 0.22 18.82
C GLY A 71 -6.29 1.54 18.06
N LEU A 72 -6.42 1.53 16.73
CA LEU A 72 -6.40 2.74 15.90
C LEU A 72 -7.60 3.64 16.18
N PHE A 73 -8.78 3.05 16.37
CA PHE A 73 -9.99 3.78 16.73
C PHE A 73 -9.86 4.44 18.11
N ALA A 74 -9.40 3.68 19.12
CA ALA A 74 -9.13 4.21 20.45
C ALA A 74 -8.07 5.32 20.42
N LEU A 75 -6.97 5.13 19.67
CA LEU A 75 -5.95 6.16 19.47
C LEU A 75 -6.54 7.43 18.83
N ALA A 76 -7.43 7.26 17.85
CA ALA A 76 -8.08 8.37 17.17
C ALA A 76 -9.00 9.17 18.08
N LEU A 77 -9.69 8.50 19.02
CA LEU A 77 -10.58 9.13 20.00
C LEU A 77 -9.83 9.79 21.16
N LEU A 78 -8.85 9.09 21.72
CA LEU A 78 -8.22 9.46 22.99
C LEU A 78 -7.05 10.43 22.82
N VAL A 79 -6.43 10.47 21.64
CA VAL A 79 -5.25 11.31 21.39
C VAL A 79 -5.52 12.25 20.21
N PRO A 80 -6.03 13.48 20.45
CA PRO A 80 -6.49 14.39 19.40
C PRO A 80 -5.47 14.65 18.29
N ARG A 81 -4.18 14.79 18.63
CA ARG A 81 -3.08 14.97 17.65
C ARG A 81 -2.88 13.77 16.71
N TRP A 82 -3.39 12.59 17.05
CA TRP A 82 -3.30 11.37 16.26
C TRP A 82 -4.59 11.03 15.52
N ARG A 83 -5.72 11.71 15.78
CA ARG A 83 -7.03 11.43 15.20
C ARG A 83 -6.97 11.10 13.71
N SER A 84 -6.54 12.07 12.91
CA SER A 84 -6.46 11.89 11.47
C SER A 84 -5.44 10.85 11.02
N ARG A 85 -4.29 10.77 11.70
CA ARG A 85 -3.23 9.81 11.35
C ARG A 85 -3.72 8.37 11.54
N ALA A 86 -4.39 8.11 12.66
CA ALA A 86 -4.94 6.81 12.99
C ALA A 86 -6.08 6.41 12.04
N LEU A 87 -6.98 7.34 11.68
CA LEU A 87 -8.04 7.09 10.69
C LEU A 87 -7.49 6.83 9.28
N VAL A 88 -6.48 7.58 8.85
CA VAL A 88 -5.81 7.36 7.56
C VAL A 88 -5.08 6.02 7.54
N LEU A 89 -4.33 5.68 8.61
CA LEU A 89 -3.68 4.37 8.74
C LEU A 89 -4.70 3.22 8.70
N GLY A 90 -5.81 3.35 9.45
CA GLY A 90 -6.88 2.36 9.44
C GLY A 90 -7.52 2.21 8.05
N THR A 91 -7.73 3.32 7.34
CA THR A 91 -8.23 3.27 5.96
C THR A 91 -7.24 2.57 5.03
N GLY A 92 -5.94 2.82 5.18
CA GLY A 92 -4.89 2.12 4.44
C GLY A 92 -4.90 0.62 4.72
N LEU A 93 -5.03 0.21 5.98
CA LEU A 93 -5.14 -1.21 6.36
C LEU A 93 -6.39 -1.87 5.78
N ALA A 94 -7.53 -1.18 5.79
CA ALA A 94 -8.75 -1.72 5.19
C ALA A 94 -8.60 -1.94 3.67
N LEU A 95 -7.93 -1.02 2.97
CA LEU A 95 -7.62 -1.16 1.55
C LEU A 95 -6.62 -2.29 1.28
N HIS A 96 -5.62 -2.43 2.16
CA HIS A 96 -4.66 -3.53 2.11
C HIS A 96 -5.37 -4.89 2.16
N PHE A 97 -6.20 -5.13 3.18
CA PHE A 97 -6.98 -6.37 3.31
C PHE A 97 -7.97 -6.58 2.15
N SER A 98 -8.52 -5.49 1.59
CA SER A 98 -9.40 -5.58 0.42
C SER A 98 -8.64 -6.08 -0.81
N MET A 99 -7.37 -5.71 -0.96
CA MET A 99 -6.52 -6.18 -2.05
C MET A 99 -6.08 -7.63 -1.85
N ASP A 100 -5.85 -8.09 -0.62
CA ASP A 100 -5.62 -9.51 -0.36
C ASP A 100 -6.84 -10.36 -0.72
N ALA A 101 -8.03 -9.91 -0.32
CA ALA A 101 -9.27 -10.56 -0.69
C ALA A 101 -9.44 -10.62 -2.22
N LEU A 102 -9.13 -9.52 -2.93
CA LEU A 102 -9.18 -9.47 -4.39
C LEU A 102 -8.17 -10.43 -5.03
N ALA A 103 -6.93 -10.45 -4.53
CA ALA A 103 -5.89 -11.33 -5.02
C ALA A 103 -6.28 -12.81 -4.85
N TYR A 104 -6.87 -13.15 -3.71
CA TYR A 104 -7.40 -14.48 -3.44
C TYR A 104 -8.54 -14.87 -4.39
N VAL A 105 -9.50 -13.98 -4.67
CA VAL A 105 -10.60 -14.23 -5.63
C VAL A 105 -10.07 -14.61 -7.02
N PHE A 106 -8.94 -14.04 -7.43
CA PHE A 106 -8.30 -14.36 -8.71
C PHE A 106 -7.21 -15.44 -8.60
N ASN A 107 -7.17 -16.19 -7.49
CA ASN A 107 -6.19 -17.25 -7.23
C ASN A 107 -4.74 -16.79 -7.46
N TYR A 108 -4.43 -15.55 -7.06
CA TYR A 108 -3.12 -14.93 -7.24
C TYR A 108 -2.61 -14.94 -8.70
N ASN A 109 -3.50 -14.98 -9.69
CA ASN A 109 -3.13 -14.96 -11.10
C ASN A 109 -2.45 -13.62 -11.47
N ILE A 110 -1.13 -13.67 -11.66
CA ILE A 110 -0.28 -12.48 -11.86
C ILE A 110 -0.64 -11.68 -13.12
N LEU A 111 -1.17 -12.32 -14.17
CA LEU A 111 -1.55 -11.64 -15.41
C LEU A 111 -2.85 -10.85 -15.22
N ILE A 112 -3.85 -11.45 -14.55
CA ILE A 112 -5.12 -10.78 -14.25
C ILE A 112 -4.87 -9.60 -13.30
N LEU A 113 -4.13 -9.85 -12.22
CA LEU A 113 -3.80 -8.84 -11.22
C LEU A 113 -2.95 -7.70 -11.81
N GLY A 114 -1.95 -8.03 -12.65
CA GLY A 114 -1.18 -7.03 -13.40
C GLY A 114 -2.04 -6.19 -14.36
N GLY A 115 -3.06 -6.80 -14.97
CA GLY A 115 -4.05 -6.09 -15.79
C GLY A 115 -4.90 -5.11 -14.98
N ILE A 116 -5.39 -5.53 -13.81
CA ILE A 116 -6.13 -4.66 -12.87
C ILE A 116 -5.25 -3.49 -12.43
N ASP A 117 -4.00 -3.77 -12.09
CA ASP A 117 -3.01 -2.77 -11.73
C ASP A 117 -2.77 -1.74 -12.84
N GLY A 118 -2.66 -2.19 -14.10
CA GLY A 118 -2.52 -1.29 -15.24
C GLY A 118 -3.70 -0.32 -15.36
N VAL A 119 -4.94 -0.81 -15.20
CA VAL A 119 -6.15 0.02 -15.19
C VAL A 119 -6.14 0.99 -14.01
N MET A 120 -5.79 0.51 -12.81
CA MET A 120 -5.69 1.33 -11.60
C MET A 120 -4.65 2.44 -11.73
N LEU A 121 -3.51 2.18 -12.35
CA LEU A 121 -2.48 3.18 -12.61
C LEU A 121 -3.03 4.26 -13.55
N ILE A 122 -3.71 3.89 -14.64
CA ILE A 122 -4.34 4.86 -15.55
C ILE A 122 -5.33 5.74 -14.77
N VAL A 123 -6.20 5.15 -13.95
CA VAL A 123 -7.15 5.90 -13.11
C VAL A 123 -6.42 6.85 -12.16
N LEU A 124 -5.37 6.38 -11.48
CA LEU A 124 -4.56 7.18 -10.57
C LEU A 124 -3.91 8.38 -11.28
N LEU A 125 -3.37 8.16 -12.49
CA LEU A 125 -2.78 9.23 -13.29
C LEU A 125 -3.84 10.25 -13.71
N VAL A 126 -4.99 9.81 -14.24
CA VAL A 126 -6.10 10.70 -14.60
C VAL A 126 -6.56 11.52 -13.41
N VAL A 127 -6.76 10.89 -12.25
CA VAL A 127 -7.13 11.57 -11.00
C VAL A 127 -6.07 12.59 -10.60
N SER A 128 -4.79 12.24 -10.70
CA SER A 128 -3.67 13.10 -10.32
C SER A 128 -3.59 14.34 -11.21
N PHE A 129 -3.77 14.19 -12.52
CA PHE A 129 -3.75 15.30 -13.47
C PHE A 129 -4.99 16.18 -13.41
N ARG A 130 -6.16 15.62 -13.08
CA ARG A 130 -7.42 16.39 -12.96
C ARG A 130 -7.61 17.05 -11.60
N SER A 131 -6.89 16.62 -10.58
CA SER A 131 -7.02 17.18 -9.23
C SER A 131 -6.13 18.41 -9.03
N LYS A 132 -6.60 19.38 -8.25
CA LYS A 132 -5.79 20.51 -7.78
C LYS A 132 -4.90 20.04 -6.62
N LEU A 133 -3.78 19.38 -6.93
CA LEU A 133 -2.84 18.84 -5.95
C LEU A 133 -1.77 19.88 -5.55
N PRO A 134 -1.29 19.88 -4.30
CA PRO A 134 -0.29 20.83 -3.80
C PRO A 134 1.16 20.40 -4.15
N VAL A 135 1.34 19.65 -5.23
CA VAL A 135 2.61 19.08 -5.67
C VAL A 135 2.70 19.10 -7.20
N ASN A 136 3.91 18.99 -7.74
CA ASN A 136 4.12 18.87 -9.18
C ASN A 136 3.53 17.54 -9.69
N ARG A 137 2.54 17.63 -10.58
CA ARG A 137 1.79 16.47 -11.09
C ARG A 137 2.63 15.54 -11.96
N TRP A 138 3.63 16.06 -12.67
CA TRP A 138 4.54 15.26 -13.48
C TRP A 138 5.50 14.46 -12.61
N GLN A 139 6.06 15.07 -11.57
CA GLN A 139 6.88 14.35 -10.60
C GLN A 139 6.07 13.28 -9.85
N LEU A 140 4.82 13.59 -9.52
CA LEU A 140 3.90 12.64 -8.90
C LEU A 140 3.59 11.46 -9.82
N ALA A 141 3.25 11.73 -11.09
CA ALA A 141 3.00 10.70 -12.09
C ALA A 141 4.23 9.83 -12.31
N LEU A 142 5.42 10.43 -12.44
CA LEU A 142 6.68 9.71 -12.58
C LEU A 142 6.92 8.80 -11.36
N PHE A 143 6.70 9.30 -10.15
CA PHE A 143 6.83 8.50 -8.93
C PHE A 143 5.91 7.26 -8.97
N TYR A 144 4.63 7.43 -9.33
CA TYR A 144 3.69 6.32 -9.37
C TYR A 144 4.06 5.29 -10.44
N VAL A 145 4.43 5.73 -11.65
CA VAL A 145 4.85 4.84 -12.74
C VAL A 145 6.11 4.07 -12.35
N VAL A 146 7.15 4.76 -11.85
CA VAL A 146 8.41 4.13 -11.48
C VAL A 146 8.20 3.14 -10.33
N SER A 147 7.44 3.52 -9.30
CA SER A 147 7.19 2.63 -8.17
C SER A 147 6.39 1.40 -8.59
N TRP A 148 5.38 1.57 -9.44
CA TRP A 148 4.59 0.46 -9.97
C TRP A 148 5.44 -0.49 -10.83
N VAL A 149 6.24 0.04 -11.76
CA VAL A 149 7.15 -0.75 -12.58
C VAL A 149 8.15 -1.49 -11.71
N PHE A 150 8.77 -0.81 -10.74
CA PHE A 150 9.75 -1.41 -9.85
C PHE A 150 9.17 -2.59 -9.06
N VAL A 151 8.03 -2.39 -8.41
CA VAL A 151 7.36 -3.43 -7.62
C VAL A 151 7.00 -4.65 -8.48
N ASN A 152 6.41 -4.42 -9.65
CA ASN A 152 6.04 -5.51 -10.55
C ASN A 152 7.27 -6.20 -11.16
N ALA A 153 8.33 -5.47 -11.48
CA ALA A 153 9.56 -6.05 -12.01
C ALA A 153 10.25 -6.95 -10.98
N VAL A 154 10.28 -6.55 -9.70
CA VAL A 154 10.79 -7.40 -8.62
C VAL A 154 9.97 -8.67 -8.49
N GLN A 155 8.63 -8.57 -8.45
CA GLN A 155 7.75 -9.74 -8.35
C GLN A 155 7.88 -10.68 -9.56
N ALA A 156 7.90 -10.12 -10.77
CA ALA A 156 8.10 -10.88 -12.01
C ALA A 156 9.48 -11.55 -12.05
N GLY A 157 10.54 -10.86 -11.62
CA GLY A 157 11.88 -11.42 -11.53
C GLY A 157 11.96 -12.59 -10.55
N LEU A 158 11.34 -12.48 -9.38
CA LEU A 158 11.29 -13.58 -8.41
C LEU A 158 10.54 -14.80 -8.96
N HIS A 159 9.40 -14.57 -9.62
CA HIS A 159 8.53 -15.63 -10.12
C HIS A 159 9.07 -16.29 -11.40
N PHE A 160 9.34 -15.50 -12.45
CA PHE A 160 9.68 -16.02 -13.77
C PHE A 160 11.18 -16.30 -13.97
N VAL A 161 12.06 -15.55 -13.31
CA VAL A 161 13.52 -15.70 -13.49
C VAL A 161 14.14 -16.52 -12.36
N GLY A 162 13.81 -16.19 -11.11
CA GLY A 162 14.35 -16.85 -9.94
C GLY A 162 13.68 -18.18 -9.59
N ASN A 163 12.45 -18.40 -10.08
CA ASN A 163 11.59 -19.53 -9.70
C ASN A 163 11.54 -19.73 -8.17
N TYR A 164 11.56 -18.62 -7.42
CA TYR A 164 11.61 -18.71 -5.98
C TYR A 164 10.22 -18.98 -5.41
N LYS A 165 10.15 -20.03 -4.61
CA LYS A 165 8.94 -20.42 -3.88
C LYS A 165 8.93 -19.79 -2.49
N PRO A 166 7.92 -18.98 -2.14
CA PRO A 166 7.83 -18.29 -0.85
C PRO A 166 7.92 -19.23 0.36
N GLU A 167 7.31 -20.41 0.30
CA GLU A 167 7.30 -21.42 1.36
C GLU A 167 8.71 -21.99 1.68
N GLU A 168 9.60 -22.01 0.68
CA GLU A 168 10.99 -22.43 0.80
C GLU A 168 11.91 -21.25 1.15
N ASN A 169 11.47 -20.01 0.88
CA ASN A 169 12.29 -18.80 0.90
C ASN A 169 11.60 -17.68 1.69
N GLY A 170 11.55 -17.82 3.01
CA GLY A 170 10.82 -16.87 3.88
C GLY A 170 11.20 -15.39 3.70
N TRP A 171 12.44 -15.08 3.30
CA TRP A 171 12.89 -13.70 3.06
C TRP A 171 12.12 -12.98 1.94
N ILE A 172 11.47 -13.73 1.03
CA ILE A 172 10.66 -13.16 -0.05
C ILE A 172 9.47 -12.38 0.50
N TYR A 173 8.90 -12.85 1.63
CA TYR A 173 7.80 -12.15 2.31
C TYR A 173 8.21 -10.80 2.89
N SER A 174 9.50 -10.56 3.13
CA SER A 174 10.00 -9.25 3.54
C SER A 174 9.96 -8.23 2.41
N LEU A 175 9.97 -8.66 1.14
CA LEU A 175 10.20 -7.74 0.02
C LEU A 175 9.00 -6.82 -0.24
N SER A 176 7.76 -7.34 -0.25
CA SER A 176 6.56 -6.49 -0.42
C SER A 176 6.49 -5.38 0.63
N PRO A 177 6.46 -5.69 1.94
CA PRO A 177 6.34 -4.65 2.96
C PRO A 177 7.55 -3.71 2.96
N ALA A 178 8.77 -4.20 2.66
CA ALA A 178 9.94 -3.35 2.52
C ALA A 178 9.82 -2.38 1.34
N MET A 179 9.40 -2.84 0.15
CA MET A 179 9.21 -1.99 -1.02
C MET A 179 8.14 -0.92 -0.76
N LEU A 180 7.03 -1.29 -0.11
CA LEU A 180 5.94 -0.36 0.22
C LEU A 180 6.35 0.64 1.31
N GLY A 181 7.11 0.21 2.32
CA GLY A 181 7.68 1.08 3.34
C GLY A 181 8.70 2.07 2.76
N VAL A 182 9.57 1.62 1.86
CA VAL A 182 10.50 2.49 1.13
C VAL A 182 9.74 3.46 0.23
N ALA A 183 8.73 3.01 -0.50
CA ALA A 183 7.89 3.89 -1.32
C ALA A 183 7.20 4.96 -0.46
N ALA A 184 6.66 4.61 0.72
CA ALA A 184 6.08 5.55 1.66
C ALA A 184 7.08 6.62 2.11
N LEU A 185 8.28 6.20 2.50
CA LEU A 185 9.36 7.10 2.94
C LEU A 185 9.80 8.04 1.81
N LEU A 186 10.09 7.49 0.63
CA LEU A 186 10.53 8.26 -0.53
C LEU A 186 9.47 9.27 -0.95
N PHE A 187 8.19 8.87 -0.97
CA PHE A 187 7.09 9.77 -1.28
C PHE A 187 7.07 10.97 -0.32
N TYR A 188 7.13 10.69 0.98
CA TYR A 188 7.15 11.75 1.99
C TYR A 188 8.33 12.70 1.77
N LEU A 189 9.55 12.17 1.59
CA LEU A 189 10.76 12.98 1.43
C LEU A 189 10.75 13.84 0.17
N LEU A 190 10.27 13.30 -0.95
CA LEU A 190 10.20 14.01 -2.23
C LEU A 190 9.19 15.16 -2.20
N PHE A 191 8.03 14.96 -1.57
CA PHE A 191 6.91 15.89 -1.67
C PHE A 191 6.69 16.78 -0.43
N ARG A 192 7.31 16.49 0.73
CA ARG A 192 7.11 17.28 1.97
C ARG A 192 7.41 18.78 1.83
N LYS A 193 8.37 19.16 1.00
CA LYS A 193 8.74 20.57 0.76
C LYS A 193 7.79 21.29 -0.20
N GLN A 194 7.10 20.55 -1.07
CA GLN A 194 6.16 21.13 -2.03
C GLN A 194 4.82 21.41 -1.36
N ALA A 195 4.36 20.48 -0.53
CA ALA A 195 3.05 20.54 0.11
C ALA A 195 3.03 21.30 1.45
N SER A 196 4.13 21.95 1.86
CA SER A 196 4.16 22.85 3.02
C SER A 196 3.54 24.21 2.71
N ARG A 197 3.25 24.51 1.43
CA ARG A 197 2.48 25.68 1.02
C ARG A 197 1.01 25.26 0.94
N LYS A 198 0.16 25.78 1.84
CA LYS A 198 -1.29 25.65 1.69
C LYS A 198 -1.65 26.25 0.33
N VAL A 199 -2.26 25.44 -0.54
CA VAL A 199 -2.99 25.98 -1.69
C VAL A 199 -4.25 26.58 -1.10
N GLU A 200 -4.28 27.91 -0.99
CA GLU A 200 -5.51 28.68 -0.73
C GLU A 200 -6.55 28.42 -1.83
#